data_AF-A0A845M1D1-F1
#
_entry.id   AF-A0A845M1D1-F1
#
_cell.length_a   1.000
_cell.length_b   1.000
_cell.length_c   1.000
_cell.angle_alpha   90.00
_cell.angle_beta   90.00
_cell.angle_gamma   90.00
#
_symmetry.space_group_name_H-M   'P 1'
#
loop_
_entity.id
_entity.type
_entity.pdbx_description
1 polymer ?
#
loop_
_entity_poly.entity_id
_entity_poly.type
_entity_poly.pdbx_seq_one_letter_code
_entity_poly.pdbx_strand_id
1 'polypeptide(L)'
;MSEVRQNSFAYMLWTTLLGLIAFLISGLLSSVYLLLTDDFILGMLISGGVGALLLGLSLRLGKKIMWMTVTGAFALPLSLFIAFGVFEGLGSLLPASVSSIFGSAGIADAMAIMLMAAVFGAAVGTSIFGKKAIRLFSAVSAIAAIPFGMLVVAFNSGADIKNELQLLLSAFGSIDLNNLAITLANGVGTGLSIGIFRKSKQNRAA
;
A
#
# COMPACT_ATOMS: atom_id res chain seq x y z
N MET A 1 -5.05 24.89 7.69
CA MET A 1 -5.14 23.53 8.28
C MET A 1 -6.26 23.40 9.32
N SER A 2 -6.72 24.49 9.95
CA SER A 2 -7.84 24.49 10.90
C SER A 2 -9.21 24.29 10.25
N GLU A 3 -9.46 24.85 9.06
CA GLU A 3 -10.78 24.79 8.40
C GLU A 3 -11.12 23.39 7.85
N VAL A 4 -10.16 22.67 7.24
CA VAL A 4 -10.38 21.27 6.79
C VAL A 4 -10.68 20.32 7.96
N ARG A 5 -10.28 20.68 9.19
CA ARG A 5 -10.59 19.90 10.40
C ARG A 5 -12.07 19.97 10.80
N GLN A 6 -12.82 20.99 10.37
CA GLN A 6 -14.25 21.10 10.66
C GLN A 6 -15.09 20.15 9.81
N ASN A 7 -14.69 19.86 8.57
CA ASN A 7 -15.39 18.91 7.72
C ASN A 7 -14.71 17.53 7.73
N SER A 8 -15.27 16.62 8.53
CA SER A 8 -14.72 15.29 8.76
C SER A 8 -14.48 14.47 7.48
N PHE A 9 -15.34 14.61 6.47
CA PHE A 9 -15.17 13.88 5.21
C PHE A 9 -14.03 14.45 4.37
N ALA A 10 -13.93 15.78 4.28
CA ALA A 10 -12.86 16.46 3.57
C ALA A 10 -11.48 16.11 4.16
N TYR A 11 -11.38 15.98 5.49
CA TYR A 11 -10.14 15.55 6.13
C TYR A 11 -9.75 14.12 5.75
N MET A 12 -10.70 13.18 5.74
CA MET A 12 -10.43 11.79 5.34
C MET A 12 -9.96 11.71 3.89
N LEU A 13 -10.67 12.39 2.98
CA LEU A 13 -10.30 12.45 1.56
C LEU A 13 -8.90 13.05 1.37
N TRP A 14 -8.62 14.14 2.09
CA TRP A 14 -7.31 14.79 2.05
C TRP A 14 -6.18 13.86 2.51
N THR A 15 -6.36 13.13 3.62
CA THR A 15 -5.35 12.18 4.09
C THR A 15 -5.13 11.03 3.11
N THR A 16 -6.19 10.57 2.43
CA THR A 16 -6.09 9.55 1.38
C THR A 16 -5.34 10.06 0.16
N LEU A 17 -5.63 11.27 -0.31
CA LEU A 17 -4.93 11.91 -1.43
C LEU A 17 -3.44 12.11 -1.13
N LEU A 18 -3.10 12.55 0.08
CA LEU A 18 -1.70 12.66 0.51
C LEU A 18 -1.00 11.29 0.51
N GLY A 19 -1.70 10.25 0.96
CA GLY A 19 -1.21 8.87 0.92
C GLY A 19 -0.95 8.39 -0.52
N LEU A 20 -1.90 8.63 -1.41
CA LEU A 20 -1.78 8.31 -2.84
C LEU A 20 -0.57 9.00 -3.47
N ILE A 21 -0.44 10.32 -3.31
CA ILE A 21 0.65 11.10 -3.92
C ILE A 21 2.02 10.69 -3.35
N ALA A 22 2.12 10.54 -2.04
CA ALA A 22 3.37 10.15 -1.38
C ALA A 22 3.87 8.79 -1.90
N PHE A 23 2.97 7.81 -2.01
CA PHE A 23 3.32 6.48 -2.47
C PHE A 23 3.42 6.37 -4.00
N LEU A 24 2.79 7.27 -4.76
CA LEU A 24 3.04 7.40 -6.20
C LEU A 24 4.48 7.81 -6.46
N ILE A 25 4.93 8.92 -5.84
CA ILE A 25 6.31 9.41 -5.99
C ILE A 25 7.30 8.32 -5.56
N SER A 26 7.03 7.68 -4.43
CA SER A 26 7.87 6.63 -3.88
C SER A 26 7.92 5.37 -4.76
N GLY A 27 6.77 4.96 -5.32
CA GLY A 27 6.68 3.83 -6.24
C GLY A 27 7.40 4.09 -7.55
N LEU A 28 7.27 5.29 -8.12
CA LEU A 28 8.02 5.69 -9.31
C LEU A 28 9.53 5.67 -9.06
N LEU A 29 9.98 6.21 -7.91
CA LEU A 29 11.40 6.19 -7.54
C LEU A 29 11.93 4.76 -7.36
N SER A 30 11.13 3.90 -6.72
CA SER A 30 11.41 2.47 -6.58
C SER A 30 11.51 1.79 -7.94
N SER A 31 10.58 2.02 -8.86
CA SER A 31 10.62 1.43 -10.20
C SER A 31 11.85 1.88 -11.01
N VAL A 32 12.25 3.14 -10.91
CA VAL A 32 13.51 3.62 -11.51
C VAL A 32 14.71 2.90 -10.90
N TYR A 33 14.73 2.73 -9.57
CA TYR A 33 15.80 2.00 -8.89
C TYR A 33 15.86 0.53 -9.30
N LEU A 34 14.71 -0.14 -9.39
CA LEU A 34 14.61 -1.53 -9.83
C LEU A 34 15.19 -1.72 -11.23
N LEU A 35 14.86 -0.81 -12.15
CA LEU A 35 15.39 -0.84 -13.52
C LEU A 35 16.92 -0.71 -13.59
N LEU A 36 17.55 -0.09 -12.60
CA LEU A 36 18.99 0.13 -12.58
C LEU A 36 19.78 -0.97 -11.85
N THR A 37 19.12 -1.72 -10.97
CA THR A 37 19.81 -2.60 -10.01
C THR A 37 19.29 -4.03 -9.97
N ASP A 38 18.10 -4.27 -10.51
CA ASP A 38 17.36 -5.54 -10.42
C ASP A 38 17.13 -6.04 -8.97
N ASP A 39 17.30 -5.18 -7.95
CA ASP A 39 17.12 -5.55 -6.54
C ASP A 39 15.71 -5.21 -6.04
N PHE A 40 14.83 -6.21 -6.12
CA PHE A 40 13.42 -6.10 -5.69
C PHE A 40 13.26 -5.71 -4.22
N ILE A 41 14.11 -6.25 -3.34
CA ILE A 41 13.99 -6.04 -1.90
C ILE A 41 14.36 -4.59 -1.55
N LEU A 42 15.45 -4.09 -2.12
CA LEU A 42 15.85 -2.69 -1.96
C LEU A 42 14.85 -1.73 -2.59
N GLY A 43 14.27 -2.07 -3.75
CA GLY A 43 13.17 -1.31 -4.34
C GLY A 43 11.96 -1.19 -3.39
N MET A 44 11.59 -2.27 -2.70
CA MET A 44 10.49 -2.26 -1.72
C MET A 44 10.83 -1.48 -0.44
N LEU A 45 12.09 -1.52 0.01
CA LEU A 45 12.57 -0.68 1.11
C LEU A 45 12.45 0.80 0.76
N ILE A 46 12.82 1.18 -0.47
CA ILE A 46 12.69 2.54 -0.98
C ILE A 46 11.23 2.94 -1.05
N SER A 47 10.37 2.12 -1.69
CA SER A 47 8.96 2.48 -1.89
C SER A 47 8.21 2.63 -0.56
N GLY A 48 8.44 1.72 0.39
CA GLY A 48 7.86 1.78 1.73
C GLY A 48 8.42 2.94 2.57
N GLY A 49 9.74 3.11 2.58
CA GLY A 49 10.43 4.11 3.39
C GLY A 49 10.17 5.54 2.93
N VAL A 50 10.41 5.82 1.65
CA VAL A 50 10.21 7.16 1.06
C VAL A 50 8.73 7.53 1.07
N GLY A 51 7.83 6.60 0.77
CA GLY A 51 6.39 6.84 0.78
C GLY A 51 5.88 7.18 2.18
N ALA A 52 6.32 6.43 3.19
CA ALA A 52 5.99 6.69 4.58
C ALA A 52 6.60 8.00 5.10
N LEU A 53 7.82 8.35 4.67
CA LEU A 53 8.45 9.64 4.97
C LEU A 53 7.65 10.81 4.40
N LEU A 54 7.34 10.77 3.10
CA LEU A 54 6.60 11.82 2.40
C LEU A 54 5.20 12.02 3.00
N LEU A 55 4.50 10.92 3.32
CA LEU A 55 3.21 10.98 3.99
C LEU A 55 3.33 11.56 5.41
N GLY A 56 4.34 11.12 6.18
CA GLY A 56 4.59 11.62 7.54
C GLY A 56 4.90 13.12 7.58
N LEU A 57 5.70 13.61 6.63
CA LEU A 57 6.00 15.03 6.43
C LEU A 57 4.74 15.81 6.07
N SER A 58 3.98 15.32 5.10
CA SER A 58 2.74 15.97 4.62
C SER A 58 1.68 16.11 5.72
N LEU A 59 1.59 15.10 6.59
CA LEU A 59 0.67 15.08 7.74
C LEU A 59 1.22 15.76 9.00
N ARG A 60 2.46 16.28 8.93
CA ARG A 60 3.17 16.95 10.02
C ARG A 60 3.16 16.13 11.31
N LEU A 61 3.55 14.85 11.22
CA LEU A 61 3.52 13.92 12.35
C LEU A 61 4.61 14.18 13.42
N GLY A 62 5.49 15.16 13.20
CA GLY A 62 6.53 15.57 14.14
C GLY A 62 7.49 14.43 14.47
N LYS A 63 7.69 14.16 15.76
CA LYS A 63 8.61 13.11 16.24
C LYS A 63 8.27 11.70 15.74
N LYS A 64 7.07 11.47 15.21
CA LYS A 64 6.63 10.16 14.70
C LYS A 64 7.03 9.91 13.24
N ILE A 65 7.55 10.92 12.54
CA ILE A 65 7.97 10.78 11.13
C ILE A 65 9.03 9.70 11.00
N MET A 66 10.09 9.77 11.82
CA MET A 66 11.19 8.78 11.79
C MET A 66 10.67 7.35 12.02
N TRP A 67 9.80 7.15 13.01
CA TRP A 67 9.22 5.84 13.29
C TRP A 67 8.36 5.30 12.14
N MET A 68 7.57 6.18 11.53
CA MET A 68 6.76 5.83 10.36
C MET A 68 7.63 5.47 9.16
N THR A 69 8.72 6.22 8.90
CA THR A 69 9.67 5.94 7.81
C THR A 69 10.37 4.60 7.98
N VAL A 70 10.97 4.35 9.15
CA VAL A 70 11.66 3.08 9.43
C VAL A 70 10.68 1.92 9.35
N THR A 71 9.49 2.06 9.94
CA THR A 71 8.47 1.02 9.89
C THR A 71 8.00 0.80 8.45
N GLY A 72 7.76 1.84 7.67
CA GLY A 72 7.36 1.73 6.28
C GLY A 72 8.40 1.01 5.42
N ALA A 73 9.68 1.34 5.61
CA ALA A 73 10.78 0.69 4.89
C ALA A 73 10.77 -0.84 5.13
N PHE A 74 10.69 -1.29 6.38
CA PHE A 74 10.76 -2.72 6.69
C PHE A 74 9.42 -3.45 6.54
N ALA A 75 8.29 -2.77 6.73
CA ALA A 75 6.97 -3.39 6.68
C ALA A 75 6.58 -3.83 5.27
N LEU A 76 7.04 -3.13 4.22
CA LEU A 76 6.67 -3.46 2.85
C LEU A 76 7.36 -4.73 2.32
N PRO A 77 8.68 -4.93 2.48
CA PRO A 77 9.30 -6.23 2.20
C PRO A 77 8.76 -7.33 3.12
N LEU A 78 8.55 -7.03 4.41
CA LEU A 78 7.99 -8.03 5.34
C LEU A 78 6.58 -8.48 4.91
N SER A 79 5.75 -7.55 4.45
CA SER A 79 4.40 -7.87 4.01
C SER A 79 4.41 -8.72 2.73
N LEU A 80 5.37 -8.50 1.84
CA LEU A 80 5.63 -9.36 0.69
C LEU A 80 5.96 -10.79 1.12
N PHE A 81 6.94 -10.98 2.01
CA PHE A 81 7.32 -12.32 2.48
C PHE A 81 6.15 -13.06 3.14
N ILE A 82 5.35 -12.36 3.94
CA ILE A 82 4.16 -12.94 4.56
C ILE A 82 3.12 -13.31 3.51
N ALA A 83 2.83 -12.42 2.55
CA ALA A 83 1.84 -12.70 1.52
C ALA A 83 2.26 -13.86 0.61
N PHE A 84 3.49 -13.86 0.12
CA PHE A 84 4.04 -14.95 -0.67
C PHE A 84 4.06 -16.26 0.12
N GLY A 85 4.58 -16.25 1.35
CA GLY A 85 4.60 -17.44 2.19
C GLY A 85 3.21 -18.01 2.48
N VAL A 86 2.19 -17.15 2.61
CA VAL A 86 0.81 -17.57 2.81
C VAL A 86 0.20 -18.10 1.51
N PHE A 87 0.27 -17.37 0.40
CA PHE A 87 -0.45 -17.76 -0.82
C PHE A 87 0.27 -18.82 -1.66
N GLU A 88 1.60 -18.79 -1.76
CA GLU A 88 2.36 -19.88 -2.38
C GLU A 88 2.41 -21.11 -1.46
N GLY A 89 2.62 -20.90 -0.16
CA GLY A 89 2.66 -21.98 0.83
C GLY A 89 1.31 -22.70 0.96
N LEU A 90 0.19 -21.97 1.11
CA LEU A 90 -1.14 -22.58 1.13
C LEU A 90 -1.55 -23.13 -0.25
N GLY A 91 -1.13 -22.48 -1.34
CA GLY A 91 -1.36 -22.95 -2.70
C GLY A 91 -0.80 -24.36 -2.93
N SER A 92 0.36 -24.66 -2.33
CA SER A 92 0.97 -26.00 -2.40
C SER A 92 0.20 -27.09 -1.63
N LEU A 93 -0.66 -26.70 -0.68
CA LEU A 93 -1.47 -27.61 0.13
C LEU A 93 -2.88 -27.85 -0.45
N LEU A 94 -3.29 -27.04 -1.44
CA LEU A 94 -4.60 -27.15 -2.07
C LEU A 94 -4.58 -28.20 -3.20
N PRO A 95 -5.70 -28.93 -3.41
CA PRO A 95 -5.84 -29.79 -4.58
C PRO A 95 -5.62 -29.01 -5.88
N ALA A 96 -4.96 -29.63 -6.87
CA ALA A 96 -4.59 -28.99 -8.14
C ALA A 96 -5.78 -28.36 -8.89
N SER A 97 -6.98 -28.90 -8.72
CA SER A 97 -8.23 -28.36 -9.29
C SER A 97 -8.65 -27.04 -8.65
N VAL A 98 -8.37 -26.83 -7.35
CA VAL A 98 -8.67 -25.60 -6.64
C VAL A 98 -7.59 -24.55 -6.91
N SER A 99 -6.30 -24.94 -6.85
CA SER A 99 -5.20 -24.01 -7.11
C SER A 99 -5.23 -23.43 -8.53
N SER A 100 -5.61 -24.23 -9.53
CA SER A 100 -5.79 -23.76 -10.92
C SER A 100 -6.94 -22.77 -11.08
N ILE A 101 -8.07 -22.95 -10.40
CA ILE A 101 -9.18 -21.98 -10.41
C ILE A 101 -8.75 -20.65 -9.77
N PHE A 102 -8.11 -20.71 -8.60
CA PHE A 102 -7.64 -19.51 -7.90
C PHE A 102 -6.56 -18.75 -8.68
N GLY A 103 -5.66 -19.45 -9.36
CA GLY A 103 -4.65 -18.86 -10.24
C GLY A 103 -5.26 -18.23 -11.48
N SER A 104 -6.17 -18.93 -12.17
CA SER A 104 -6.79 -18.48 -13.42
C SER A 104 -7.69 -17.25 -13.26
N ALA A 105 -8.29 -17.07 -12.08
CA ALA A 105 -9.19 -15.95 -11.80
C ALA A 105 -8.48 -14.71 -11.22
N GLY A 106 -7.16 -14.77 -11.00
CA GLY A 106 -6.39 -13.69 -10.35
C GLY A 106 -6.77 -13.42 -8.89
N ILE A 107 -7.56 -14.30 -8.28
CA ILE A 107 -8.03 -14.16 -6.89
C ILE A 107 -6.83 -14.21 -5.94
N ALA A 108 -5.85 -15.07 -6.22
CA ALA A 108 -4.62 -15.17 -5.43
C ALA A 108 -3.84 -13.84 -5.39
N ASP A 109 -3.65 -13.18 -6.53
CA ASP A 109 -2.95 -11.89 -6.62
C ASP A 109 -3.68 -10.81 -5.82
N ALA A 110 -5.00 -10.68 -6.01
CA ALA A 110 -5.78 -9.69 -5.28
C ALA A 110 -5.74 -9.93 -3.76
N MET A 111 -5.86 -11.18 -3.33
CA MET A 111 -5.78 -11.56 -1.92
C MET A 111 -4.39 -11.33 -1.32
N ALA A 112 -3.32 -11.60 -2.09
CA ALA A 112 -1.96 -11.30 -1.69
C ALA A 112 -1.78 -9.80 -1.44
N ILE A 113 -2.26 -8.96 -2.35
CA ILE A 113 -2.16 -7.50 -2.25
C ILE A 113 -2.98 -6.98 -1.06
N MET A 114 -4.17 -7.53 -0.82
CA MET A 114 -4.97 -7.21 0.37
C MET A 114 -4.22 -7.57 1.65
N LEU A 115 -3.60 -8.75 1.72
CA LEU A 115 -2.82 -9.18 2.89
C LEU A 115 -1.58 -8.32 3.09
N MET A 116 -0.87 -7.98 2.01
CA MET A 116 0.27 -7.07 2.05
C MET A 116 -0.13 -5.71 2.65
N ALA A 117 -1.23 -5.14 2.17
CA ALA A 117 -1.76 -3.89 2.68
C ALA A 117 -2.23 -3.99 4.14
N ALA A 118 -2.82 -5.12 4.53
CA ALA A 118 -3.24 -5.37 5.90
C ALA A 118 -2.05 -5.37 6.87
N VAL A 119 -0.95 -6.05 6.51
CA VAL A 119 0.27 -6.13 7.31
C VAL A 119 0.96 -4.77 7.36
N PHE A 120 1.13 -4.12 6.21
CA PHE A 120 1.75 -2.79 6.14
C PHE A 120 0.97 -1.76 6.96
N GLY A 121 -0.35 -1.71 6.78
CA GLY A 121 -1.24 -0.85 7.54
C GLY A 121 -1.14 -1.11 9.04
N ALA A 122 -1.16 -2.37 9.47
CA ALA A 122 -1.00 -2.74 10.88
C ALA A 122 0.32 -2.24 11.47
N ALA A 123 1.43 -2.44 10.75
CA ALA A 123 2.76 -2.01 11.17
C ALA A 123 2.83 -0.48 11.32
N VAL A 124 2.46 0.25 10.26
CA VAL A 124 2.47 1.73 10.26
C VAL A 124 1.51 2.28 11.31
N GLY A 125 0.29 1.75 11.41
CA GLY A 125 -0.69 2.15 12.42
C GLY A 125 -0.17 1.98 13.84
N THR A 126 0.53 0.86 14.11
CA THR A 126 1.17 0.61 15.41
C THR A 126 2.27 1.61 15.70
N SER A 127 3.11 1.94 14.72
CA SER A 127 4.22 2.89 14.90
C SER A 127 3.74 4.31 15.25
N ILE A 128 2.57 4.72 14.73
CA ILE A 128 2.05 6.08 14.92
C ILE A 128 1.10 6.16 16.12
N PHE A 129 0.20 5.18 16.29
CA PHE A 129 -0.93 5.25 17.22
C PHE A 129 -0.96 4.10 18.25
N GLY A 130 0.00 3.18 18.20
CA GLY A 130 0.11 2.04 19.10
C GLY A 130 -0.89 0.92 18.78
N LYS A 131 -0.92 -0.09 19.65
CA LYS A 131 -1.65 -1.36 19.45
C LYS A 131 -3.15 -1.19 19.15
N LYS A 132 -3.77 -0.11 19.63
CA LYS A 132 -5.20 0.18 19.42
C LYS A 132 -5.54 0.44 17.95
N ALA A 133 -4.57 0.80 17.12
CA ALA A 133 -4.76 1.11 15.71
C ALA A 133 -4.65 -0.12 14.79
N ILE A 134 -4.08 -1.24 15.25
CA ILE A 134 -3.81 -2.44 14.44
C ILE A 134 -5.05 -2.88 13.67
N ARG A 135 -6.17 -3.10 14.40
CA ARG A 135 -7.39 -3.65 13.80
C ARG A 135 -7.96 -2.74 12.72
N LEU A 136 -8.02 -1.43 13.01
CA LEU A 136 -8.56 -0.46 12.05
C LEU A 136 -7.66 -0.35 10.82
N PHE A 137 -6.36 -0.15 11.02
CA PHE A 137 -5.44 0.05 9.91
C PHE A 137 -5.33 -1.18 9.03
N SER A 138 -5.30 -2.37 9.62
CA SER A 138 -5.28 -3.63 8.89
C SER A 138 -6.52 -3.77 8.01
N ALA A 139 -7.72 -3.61 8.59
CA ALA A 139 -8.97 -3.77 7.87
C ALA A 139 -9.16 -2.72 6.77
N VAL A 140 -8.95 -1.44 7.09
CA VAL A 140 -9.11 -0.34 6.13
C VAL A 140 -8.10 -0.45 4.99
N SER A 141 -6.84 -0.80 5.28
CA SER A 141 -5.83 -0.95 4.24
C SER A 141 -6.11 -2.16 3.34
N ALA A 142 -6.56 -3.29 3.89
CA ALA A 142 -6.96 -4.45 3.11
C ALA A 142 -8.12 -4.12 2.15
N ILE A 143 -9.16 -3.44 2.64
CA ILE A 143 -10.32 -3.07 1.81
C ILE A 143 -9.91 -2.06 0.73
N ALA A 144 -9.10 -1.06 1.10
CA ALA A 144 -8.60 -0.06 0.15
C ALA A 144 -7.72 -0.68 -0.95
N ALA A 145 -7.13 -1.84 -0.70
CA ALA A 145 -6.26 -2.54 -1.65
C ALA A 145 -7.01 -3.38 -2.69
N ILE A 146 -8.30 -3.68 -2.50
CA ILE A 146 -9.12 -4.46 -3.45
C ILE A 146 -9.04 -3.91 -4.89
N PRO A 147 -9.30 -2.62 -5.18
CA PRO A 147 -9.24 -2.11 -6.55
C PRO A 147 -7.84 -2.23 -7.17
N PHE A 148 -6.78 -2.10 -6.36
CA PHE A 148 -5.41 -2.28 -6.83
C PHE A 148 -5.05 -3.75 -7.06
N GLY A 149 -5.63 -4.66 -6.25
CA GLY A 149 -5.55 -6.09 -6.48
C GLY A 149 -6.13 -6.49 -7.83
N MET A 150 -7.33 -5.99 -8.13
CA MET A 150 -7.96 -6.18 -9.44
C MET A 150 -7.15 -5.55 -10.59
N LEU A 151 -6.52 -4.41 -10.33
CA LEU A 151 -5.65 -3.74 -11.30
C LEU A 151 -4.42 -4.59 -11.63
N VAL A 152 -3.79 -5.22 -10.65
CA VAL A 152 -2.67 -6.16 -10.87
C VAL A 152 -3.11 -7.39 -11.66
N VAL A 153 -4.29 -7.95 -11.36
CA VAL A 153 -4.86 -9.05 -12.16
C VAL A 153 -5.04 -8.64 -13.62
N ALA A 154 -5.52 -7.42 -13.87
CA ALA A 154 -5.65 -6.89 -15.23
C ALA A 154 -4.29 -6.75 -15.93
N PHE A 155 -3.25 -6.28 -15.22
CA PHE A 155 -1.89 -6.19 -15.75
C PHE A 155 -1.26 -7.55 -16.07
N ASN A 156 -1.54 -8.56 -15.24
CA ASN A 156 -1.06 -9.93 -15.46
C ASN A 156 -1.81 -10.64 -16.58
N SER A 157 -3.09 -10.30 -16.79
CA SER A 157 -3.93 -10.85 -17.85
C SER A 157 -3.70 -10.20 -19.23
N GLY A 158 -2.80 -9.22 -19.33
CA GLY A 158 -2.49 -8.53 -20.59
C GLY A 158 -3.57 -7.56 -21.06
N ALA A 159 -4.40 -7.04 -20.16
CA ALA A 159 -5.43 -6.07 -20.50
C ALA A 159 -4.82 -4.77 -21.07
N ASP A 160 -5.54 -4.11 -22.00
CA ASP A 160 -5.08 -2.92 -22.71
C ASP A 160 -4.62 -1.78 -21.78
N ILE A 161 -5.26 -1.66 -20.61
CA ILE A 161 -4.92 -0.67 -19.58
C ILE A 161 -3.45 -0.75 -19.13
N LYS A 162 -2.82 -1.93 -19.23
CA LYS A 162 -1.40 -2.10 -18.96
C LYS A 162 -0.55 -1.30 -19.94
N ASN A 163 -0.85 -1.42 -21.23
CA ASN A 163 -0.10 -0.77 -22.30
C ASN A 163 -0.33 0.74 -22.26
N GLU A 164 -1.56 1.19 -22.01
CA GLU A 164 -1.88 2.61 -21.85
C GLU A 164 -1.14 3.25 -20.67
N LEU A 165 -1.10 2.58 -19.52
CA LEU A 165 -0.37 3.08 -18.35
C LEU A 165 1.15 3.04 -18.55
N GLN A 166 1.68 2.00 -19.21
CA GLN A 166 3.10 1.98 -19.59
C GLN A 166 3.46 3.12 -20.54
N LEU A 167 2.60 3.44 -21.51
CA LEU A 167 2.82 4.56 -22.42
C LEU A 167 2.80 5.90 -21.67
N LEU A 168 1.81 6.11 -20.79
CA LEU A 168 1.71 7.31 -19.96
C LEU A 168 2.94 7.52 -19.07
N LEU A 169 3.49 6.42 -18.55
CA LEU A 169 4.61 6.44 -17.61
C LEU A 169 5.97 6.21 -18.30
N SER A 170 6.00 6.08 -19.62
CA SER A 170 7.22 5.82 -20.40
C SER A 170 8.31 6.86 -20.21
N ALA A 171 7.94 8.10 -19.86
CA ALA A 171 8.86 9.18 -19.51
C ALA A 171 9.79 8.83 -18.32
N PHE A 172 9.40 7.87 -17.48
CA PHE A 172 10.18 7.38 -16.34
C PHE A 172 10.88 6.05 -16.63
N GLY A 173 10.82 5.53 -17.86
CA GLY A 173 11.37 4.23 -18.25
C GLY A 173 10.35 3.08 -18.14
N SER A 174 10.85 1.84 -18.20
CA SER A 174 10.01 0.64 -18.02
C SER A 174 9.62 0.51 -16.55
N ILE A 175 8.38 0.87 -16.23
CA ILE A 175 7.85 0.79 -14.87
C ILE A 175 7.25 -0.58 -14.61
N ASP A 176 7.65 -1.21 -13.50
CA ASP A 176 6.89 -2.30 -12.91
C ASP A 176 5.54 -1.78 -12.36
N LEU A 177 4.50 -1.95 -13.16
CA LEU A 177 3.14 -1.52 -12.83
C LEU A 177 2.55 -2.32 -11.65
N ASN A 178 2.99 -3.56 -11.42
CA ASN A 178 2.51 -4.37 -10.30
C ASN A 178 3.05 -3.81 -8.99
N ASN A 179 4.37 -3.56 -8.94
CA ASN A 179 4.99 -2.90 -7.79
C ASN A 179 4.37 -1.52 -7.52
N LEU A 180 4.10 -0.74 -8.58
CA LEU A 180 3.45 0.56 -8.45
C LEU A 180 2.05 0.43 -7.86
N ALA A 181 1.21 -0.47 -8.37
CA ALA A 181 -0.15 -0.70 -7.86
C ALA A 181 -0.14 -1.14 -6.38
N ILE A 182 0.76 -2.05 -6.00
CA ILE A 182 0.96 -2.47 -4.60
C ILE A 182 1.34 -1.27 -3.73
N THR A 183 2.30 -0.47 -4.18
CA THR A 183 2.77 0.70 -3.44
C THR A 183 1.64 1.72 -3.25
N LEU A 184 0.85 1.99 -4.29
CA LEU A 184 -0.31 2.88 -4.23
C LEU A 184 -1.39 2.36 -3.26
N ALA A 185 -1.68 1.06 -3.28
CA ALA A 185 -2.63 0.44 -2.35
C ALA A 185 -2.26 0.71 -0.89
N ASN A 186 -0.97 0.56 -0.56
CA ASN A 186 -0.44 0.83 0.78
C ASN A 186 -0.55 2.30 1.17
N GLY A 187 -0.28 3.22 0.23
CA GLY A 187 -0.43 4.66 0.45
C GLY A 187 -1.87 5.08 0.70
N VAL A 188 -2.80 4.64 -0.16
CA VAL A 188 -4.24 4.91 -0.03
C VAL A 188 -4.78 4.33 1.28
N GLY A 189 -4.48 3.06 1.57
CA GLY A 189 -4.91 2.39 2.79
C GLY A 189 -4.41 3.07 4.06
N THR A 190 -3.13 3.44 4.10
CA THR A 190 -2.52 4.15 5.22
C THR A 190 -3.11 5.55 5.39
N GLY A 191 -3.23 6.31 4.30
CA GLY A 191 -3.80 7.66 4.30
C GLY A 191 -5.23 7.66 4.83
N LEU A 192 -6.08 6.78 4.28
CA LEU A 192 -7.47 6.63 4.70
C LEU A 192 -7.58 6.20 6.18
N SER A 193 -6.75 5.24 6.60
CA SER A 193 -6.71 4.74 7.98
C SER A 193 -6.37 5.86 8.98
N ILE A 194 -5.41 6.73 8.65
CA ILE A 194 -5.06 7.89 9.48
C ILE A 194 -6.24 8.86 9.60
N GLY A 195 -6.93 9.14 8.50
CA GLY A 195 -8.12 9.98 8.47
C GLY A 195 -9.22 9.47 9.40
N ILE A 196 -9.60 8.19 9.23
CA ILE A 196 -10.64 7.54 10.04
C ILE A 196 -10.25 7.48 11.52
N PHE A 197 -8.99 7.11 11.83
CA PHE A 197 -8.54 6.98 13.22
C PHE A 197 -8.57 8.31 13.96
N ARG A 198 -8.10 9.39 13.33
CA ARG A 198 -8.10 10.73 13.94
C ARG A 198 -9.53 11.25 14.18
N LYS A 199 -10.45 10.98 13.26
CA LYS A 199 -11.89 11.26 13.43
C LYS A 199 -12.45 10.51 14.64
N SER A 200 -12.23 9.19 14.70
CA SER A 200 -12.73 8.37 15.81
C SER A 200 -12.24 8.86 17.17
N LYS A 201 -10.99 9.36 17.25
CA LYS A 201 -10.44 9.93 18.47
C LYS A 201 -11.06 11.28 18.84
N GLN A 202 -11.37 12.14 17.86
CA GLN A 202 -12.07 13.42 18.11
C GLN A 202 -13.47 13.19 18.67
N ASN A 203 -14.23 12.26 18.12
CA ASN A 203 -15.59 11.94 18.58
C ASN A 203 -15.66 11.34 19.99
N ARG A 204 -14.56 10.82 20.53
CA ARG A 204 -14.49 10.29 21.90
C ARG A 204 -14.07 11.33 22.94
N ALA A 205 -13.62 12.50 22.49
CA ALA A 205 -13.15 13.59 23.36
C ALA A 205 -14.13 14.77 23.43
N ALA A 206 -15.17 14.75 22.59
CA ALA A 206 -16.36 15.60 22.68
C ALA A 206 -17.46 14.85 23.45
#